data_AF-A0A356AYR9-F1
#
_entry.id   AF-A0A356AYR9-F1
#
_cell.length_a   1.000
_cell.length_b   1.000
_cell.length_c   1.000
_cell.angle_alpha   90.00
_cell.angle_beta   90.00
_cell.angle_gamma   90.00
#
_symmetry.space_group_name_H-M   'P 1'
#
loop_
_entity.id
_entity.type
_entity.pdbx_description
1 polymer ?
#
loop_
_entity_poly.entity_id
_entity_poly.type
_entity_poly.pdbx_seq_one_letter_code
_entity_poly.pdbx_strand_id
1 'polypeptide(L)'
;MFIPWKPKSICSNPGCNELTHDRYCSRHKRGVSKGRNNINSKIYNNRWRKAIKTYLKDNPPRAHCEKEDRLTPTTEVDHIIPKCRDMKLFCDKSNWQSLCKKCHSKKTALEDSRFGDHVDIDVAITTEHMALAAADLGLGTCWVCAFDAKRCHANLELPDSLEVIALLPVGYPES
;
A
#
# COMPACT_ATOMS: atom_id res chain seq x y z
N MET A 1 27.24 -0.08 -37.48
CA MET A 1 27.43 -0.11 -36.01
C MET A 1 27.11 -1.52 -35.55
N PHE A 2 28.12 -2.33 -35.23
CA PHE A 2 27.96 -3.70 -34.72
C PHE A 2 27.66 -3.62 -33.22
N ILE A 3 26.42 -3.90 -32.81
CA ILE A 3 26.09 -4.04 -31.39
C ILE A 3 26.46 -5.48 -31.00
N PRO A 4 27.39 -5.68 -30.06
CA PRO A 4 27.73 -7.03 -29.60
C PRO A 4 26.50 -7.71 -28.99
N TRP A 5 26.34 -8.99 -29.30
CA TRP A 5 25.17 -9.75 -28.87
C TRP A 5 25.13 -9.87 -27.34
N LYS A 6 23.93 -9.84 -26.76
CA LYS A 6 23.74 -9.93 -25.32
C LYS A 6 24.35 -11.26 -24.79
N PRO A 7 25.23 -11.23 -23.77
CA PRO A 7 25.80 -12.44 -23.20
C PRO A 7 24.69 -13.33 -22.60
N LYS A 8 24.94 -14.65 -22.58
CA LYS A 8 23.99 -15.60 -21.97
C LYS A 8 23.85 -15.32 -20.48
N SER A 9 22.63 -15.32 -19.98
CA SER A 9 22.29 -15.22 -18.56
C SER A 9 21.89 -16.58 -17.99
N ILE A 10 22.12 -16.78 -16.69
CA ILE A 10 21.62 -17.96 -15.98
C ILE A 10 20.08 -17.97 -16.00
N CYS A 11 19.50 -19.14 -16.20
CA CYS A 11 18.04 -19.35 -16.17
C CYS A 11 17.43 -18.88 -14.84
N SER A 12 16.34 -18.10 -14.92
CA SER A 12 15.67 -17.50 -13.76
C SER A 12 14.80 -18.47 -12.95
N ASN A 13 14.83 -19.78 -13.27
CA ASN A 13 14.13 -20.80 -12.49
C ASN A 13 14.98 -21.18 -11.26
N PRO A 14 14.43 -21.16 -10.03
CA PRO A 14 15.18 -21.53 -8.82
C PRO A 14 15.92 -22.87 -8.99
N GLY A 15 17.22 -22.90 -8.69
CA GLY A 15 18.06 -24.10 -8.80
C GLY A 15 18.50 -24.50 -10.22
N CYS A 16 18.22 -23.69 -11.25
CA CYS A 16 18.66 -23.96 -12.62
C CYS A 16 19.87 -23.11 -13.00
N ASN A 17 20.99 -23.76 -13.33
CA ASN A 17 22.25 -23.09 -13.71
C ASN A 17 22.47 -23.04 -15.24
N GLU A 18 21.44 -23.33 -16.04
CA GLU A 18 21.57 -23.39 -17.50
C GLU A 18 21.66 -21.98 -18.12
N LEU A 19 22.66 -21.76 -18.98
CA LEU A 19 22.89 -20.49 -19.66
C LEU A 19 21.94 -20.34 -20.86
N THR A 20 21.16 -19.27 -20.87
CA THR A 20 20.13 -18.97 -21.87
C THR A 20 20.24 -17.50 -22.31
N HIS A 21 19.80 -17.21 -23.52
CA HIS A 21 19.67 -15.83 -24.01
C HIS A 21 18.34 -15.18 -23.59
N ASP A 22 17.39 -15.98 -23.12
CA ASP A 22 16.09 -15.57 -22.60
C ASP A 22 16.05 -15.65 -21.07
N ARG A 23 14.92 -15.26 -20.45
CA ARG A 23 14.73 -15.37 -19.00
C ARG A 23 14.75 -16.83 -18.48
N TYR A 24 14.30 -17.79 -19.29
CA TYR A 24 14.23 -19.20 -18.93
C TYR A 24 14.87 -20.07 -20.03
N CYS A 25 15.50 -21.19 -19.65
CA CYS A 25 16.01 -22.16 -20.61
C CYS A 25 14.88 -22.94 -21.31
N SER A 26 15.21 -23.70 -22.34
CA SER A 26 14.24 -24.49 -23.12
C SER A 26 13.40 -25.44 -22.25
N ARG A 27 13.99 -25.99 -21.17
CA ARG A 27 13.31 -26.83 -20.17
C ARG A 27 12.26 -26.07 -19.36
N HIS A 28 12.58 -24.84 -18.94
CA HIS A 28 11.71 -24.04 -18.06
C HIS A 28 10.78 -23.09 -18.82
N LYS A 29 10.95 -22.91 -20.14
CA LYS A 29 10.05 -22.09 -20.98
C LYS A 29 8.59 -22.56 -20.95
N ARG A 30 8.34 -23.87 -20.86
CA ARG A 30 6.99 -24.46 -20.97
C ARG A 30 6.19 -24.50 -19.67
N GLY A 31 6.85 -24.36 -18.52
CA GLY A 31 6.21 -24.42 -17.19
C GLY A 31 5.78 -23.06 -16.63
N VAL A 32 6.30 -21.97 -17.20
CA VAL A 32 5.92 -20.61 -16.77
C VAL A 32 4.67 -20.20 -17.54
N SER A 33 3.52 -20.70 -17.09
CA SER A 33 2.29 -19.98 -17.38
C SER A 33 2.47 -18.57 -16.83
N LYS A 34 2.18 -17.54 -17.64
CA LYS A 34 1.99 -16.20 -17.10
C LYS A 34 0.87 -16.36 -16.08
N GLY A 35 1.21 -16.45 -14.80
CA GLY A 35 0.29 -16.14 -13.72
C GLY A 35 -0.12 -14.70 -13.95
N ARG A 36 -1.13 -14.48 -14.80
CA ARG A 36 -1.83 -13.21 -14.83
C ARG A 36 -2.33 -13.07 -13.41
N ASN A 37 -1.82 -12.10 -12.66
CA ASN A 37 -2.35 -11.73 -11.35
C ASN A 37 -3.85 -11.42 -11.53
N ASN A 38 -4.68 -12.47 -11.41
CA ASN A 38 -6.10 -12.47 -11.78
C ASN A 38 -6.97 -11.83 -10.69
N ILE A 39 -6.33 -11.32 -9.64
CA ILE A 39 -6.98 -10.64 -8.52
C ILE A 39 -7.52 -9.28 -8.98
N ASN A 40 -6.72 -8.51 -9.72
CA ASN A 40 -7.16 -7.21 -10.23
C ASN A 40 -8.30 -7.35 -11.26
N SER A 41 -8.26 -8.34 -12.16
CA SER A 41 -9.34 -8.57 -13.13
C SER A 41 -10.66 -9.02 -12.48
N LYS A 42 -10.62 -9.73 -11.34
CA LYS A 42 -11.83 -10.10 -10.60
C LYS A 42 -12.53 -8.90 -9.98
N ILE A 43 -11.77 -7.95 -9.44
CA ILE A 43 -12.28 -6.75 -8.77
C ILE A 43 -12.71 -5.69 -9.81
N TYR A 44 -11.86 -5.41 -10.80
CA TYR A 44 -12.13 -4.47 -11.90
C TYR A 44 -12.91 -5.12 -13.05
N ASN A 45 -14.05 -5.75 -12.73
CA ASN A 45 -14.90 -6.46 -13.68
C ASN A 45 -15.96 -5.55 -14.34
N ASN A 46 -16.76 -6.11 -15.27
CA ASN A 46 -17.81 -5.34 -15.97
C ASN A 46 -18.91 -4.81 -15.05
N ARG A 47 -19.20 -5.48 -13.93
CA ARG A 47 -20.17 -5.02 -12.93
C ARG A 47 -19.66 -3.74 -12.26
N TRP A 48 -18.38 -3.67 -11.91
CA TRP A 48 -17.74 -2.47 -11.36
C TRP A 48 -17.78 -1.30 -12.36
N ARG A 49 -17.40 -1.54 -13.62
CA ARG A 49 -17.47 -0.49 -14.67
C ARG A 49 -18.89 0.04 -14.87
N LYS A 50 -19.89 -0.85 -14.85
CA LYS A 50 -21.31 -0.46 -14.94
C LYS A 50 -21.74 0.37 -13.74
N ALA A 51 -21.34 -0.04 -12.52
CA ALA A 51 -21.65 0.68 -11.30
C ALA A 51 -21.04 2.09 -11.28
N ILE A 52 -19.78 2.26 -11.72
CA ILE A 52 -19.13 3.57 -11.85
C ILE A 52 -19.85 4.44 -12.88
N LYS A 53 -20.19 3.88 -14.04
CA LYS A 53 -20.90 4.64 -15.08
C LYS A 53 -22.26 5.13 -14.61
N THR A 54 -22.99 4.31 -13.85
CA THR A 54 -24.24 4.72 -13.20
C THR A 54 -23.97 5.80 -12.15
N TYR A 55 -22.99 5.60 -11.27
CA TYR A 55 -22.65 6.55 -10.22
C TYR A 55 -22.28 7.94 -10.75
N LEU A 56 -21.44 8.00 -11.79
CA LEU A 56 -21.05 9.26 -12.44
C LEU A 56 -22.21 9.97 -13.15
N LYS A 57 -23.23 9.22 -13.58
CA LYS A 57 -24.44 9.79 -14.16
C LYS A 57 -25.32 10.44 -13.07
N ASP A 58 -25.42 9.79 -11.92
CA ASP A 58 -26.26 10.23 -10.80
C ASP A 58 -25.56 11.31 -9.94
N ASN A 59 -24.22 11.41 -10.01
CA ASN A 59 -23.40 12.35 -9.23
C ASN A 59 -22.53 13.21 -10.16
N PRO A 60 -23.14 14.17 -10.90
CA PRO A 60 -22.42 15.06 -11.79
C PRO A 60 -21.38 15.92 -11.04
N PRO A 61 -20.34 16.41 -11.74
CA PRO A 61 -19.15 17.01 -11.16
C PRO A 61 -19.40 18.28 -10.36
N ARG A 62 -19.53 18.17 -9.04
CA ARG A 62 -19.52 19.36 -8.16
C ARG A 62 -18.79 19.19 -6.83
N ALA A 63 -18.33 18.00 -6.45
CA ALA A 63 -17.98 17.78 -5.04
C ALA A 63 -16.70 18.47 -4.56
N HIS A 64 -15.70 18.75 -5.42
CA HIS A 64 -14.40 19.26 -4.93
C HIS A 64 -13.84 20.50 -5.62
N CYS A 65 -14.09 20.72 -6.92
CA CYS A 65 -13.60 21.93 -7.59
C CYS A 65 -14.46 23.18 -7.33
N GLU A 66 -15.65 23.04 -6.73
CA GLU A 66 -16.43 24.20 -6.24
C GLU A 66 -15.67 24.95 -5.13
N LYS A 67 -14.85 24.26 -4.31
CA LYS A 67 -13.98 24.91 -3.32
C LYS A 67 -12.84 25.75 -3.95
N GLU A 68 -12.51 25.51 -5.22
CA GLU A 68 -11.47 26.25 -5.95
C GLU A 68 -12.06 27.10 -7.10
N ASP A 69 -13.39 27.33 -7.11
CA ASP A 69 -14.12 28.10 -8.13
C ASP A 69 -13.83 27.67 -9.58
N ARG A 70 -13.75 26.36 -9.82
CA ARG A 70 -13.49 25.79 -11.16
C ARG A 70 -14.50 24.72 -11.52
N LEU A 71 -15.24 24.92 -12.61
CA LEU A 71 -16.10 23.88 -13.19
C LEU A 71 -15.26 22.99 -14.11
N THR A 72 -14.70 21.91 -13.56
CA THR A 72 -14.04 20.87 -14.37
C THR A 72 -14.86 19.59 -14.36
N PRO A 73 -15.01 18.91 -15.52
CA PRO A 73 -15.74 17.65 -15.57
C PRO A 73 -15.02 16.58 -14.76
N THR A 74 -15.77 15.86 -13.93
CA THR A 74 -15.28 14.71 -13.15
C THR A 74 -15.12 13.54 -14.08
N THR A 75 -13.94 12.94 -14.07
CA THR A 75 -13.59 11.81 -14.92
C THR A 75 -13.40 10.53 -14.12
N GLU A 76 -13.23 10.65 -12.80
CA GLU A 76 -12.77 9.55 -11.96
C GLU A 76 -13.64 9.43 -10.70
N VAL A 77 -13.86 8.18 -10.28
CA VAL A 77 -14.48 7.85 -8.99
C VAL A 77 -13.37 7.38 -8.08
N ASP A 78 -13.31 7.96 -6.90
CA ASP A 78 -12.30 7.66 -5.90
C ASP A 78 -12.95 7.25 -4.57
N HIS A 79 -12.21 6.55 -3.72
CA HIS A 79 -12.69 6.06 -2.42
C HIS A 79 -12.44 7.11 -1.33
N ILE A 80 -13.44 7.49 -0.53
CA ILE A 80 -13.28 8.44 0.61
C ILE A 80 -12.31 7.87 1.65
N ILE A 81 -12.51 6.61 2.03
CA ILE A 81 -11.60 5.83 2.86
C ILE A 81 -10.77 4.93 1.95
N PRO A 82 -9.43 4.94 2.05
CA PRO A 82 -8.56 4.15 1.20
C PRO A 82 -8.89 2.65 1.22
N LYS A 83 -8.90 2.04 0.03
CA LYS A 83 -9.17 0.60 -0.18
C LYS A 83 -8.21 -0.34 0.55
N CYS A 84 -7.01 0.12 0.90
CA CYS A 84 -6.03 -0.67 1.64
C CYS A 84 -6.48 -0.97 3.08
N ARG A 85 -7.40 -0.15 3.63
CA ARG A 85 -7.85 -0.25 5.02
C ARG A 85 -8.95 -1.30 5.21
N ASP A 86 -9.88 -1.42 4.26
CA ASP A 86 -10.90 -2.47 4.24
C ASP A 86 -11.41 -2.75 2.81
N MET A 87 -11.25 -3.98 2.34
CA MET A 87 -11.68 -4.41 1.00
C MET A 87 -13.20 -4.40 0.83
N LYS A 88 -13.99 -4.46 1.91
CA LYS A 88 -15.47 -4.40 1.85
C LYS A 88 -15.96 -3.04 1.35
N LEU A 89 -15.21 -1.98 1.63
CA LEU A 89 -15.53 -0.61 1.22
C LEU A 89 -15.28 -0.37 -0.27
N PHE A 90 -14.67 -1.32 -0.98
CA PHE A 90 -14.32 -1.15 -2.39
C PHE A 90 -15.56 -0.95 -3.29
N CYS A 91 -16.63 -1.69 -3.01
CA CYS A 91 -17.90 -1.64 -3.77
C CYS A 91 -18.99 -0.81 -3.08
N ASP A 92 -18.67 -0.15 -1.97
CA ASP A 92 -19.64 0.65 -1.24
C ASP A 92 -19.78 2.04 -1.89
N LYS A 93 -21.00 2.36 -2.31
CA LYS A 93 -21.32 3.65 -2.95
C LYS A 93 -21.20 4.81 -1.97
N SER A 94 -21.45 4.60 -0.67
CA SER A 94 -21.26 5.67 0.32
C SER A 94 -19.79 6.02 0.54
N ASN A 95 -18.87 5.14 0.16
CA ASN A 95 -17.44 5.40 0.19
C ASN A 95 -16.91 5.97 -1.13
N TRP A 96 -17.76 6.30 -2.11
CA TRP A 96 -17.32 6.83 -3.40
C TRP A 96 -17.45 8.36 -3.45
N GLN A 97 -16.51 9.03 -4.12
CA GLN A 97 -16.57 10.45 -4.42
C GLN A 97 -16.16 10.69 -5.88
N SER A 98 -16.81 11.65 -6.56
CA SER A 98 -16.47 12.03 -7.93
C SER A 98 -15.41 13.12 -7.94
N LEU A 99 -14.26 12.86 -8.57
CA LEU A 99 -13.12 13.78 -8.65
C LEU A 99 -12.72 14.04 -10.10
N CYS A 100 -12.20 15.23 -10.35
CA CYS A 100 -11.46 15.50 -11.59
C CYS A 100 -10.06 14.88 -11.49
N LYS A 101 -9.43 14.60 -12.63
CA LYS A 101 -8.09 13.97 -12.68
C LYS A 101 -7.03 14.71 -11.86
N LYS A 102 -7.09 16.06 -11.82
CA LYS A 102 -6.15 16.88 -11.04
C LYS A 102 -6.35 16.70 -9.53
N CYS A 103 -7.61 16.78 -9.07
CA CYS A 103 -7.94 16.61 -7.66
C CYS A 103 -7.68 15.18 -7.19
N HIS A 104 -8.04 14.18 -8.01
CA HIS A 104 -7.73 12.79 -7.74
C HIS A 104 -6.22 12.56 -7.63
N SER A 105 -5.43 13.03 -8.60
CA SER A 105 -3.97 12.92 -8.53
C SER A 105 -3.35 13.62 -7.32
N LYS A 106 -3.89 14.78 -6.90
CA LYS A 106 -3.44 15.49 -5.69
C LYS A 106 -3.76 14.70 -4.43
N LYS A 107 -4.96 14.13 -4.36
CA LYS A 107 -5.38 13.29 -3.24
C LYS A 107 -4.56 12.00 -3.18
N THR A 108 -4.40 11.29 -4.29
CA THR A 108 -3.52 10.13 -4.37
C THR A 108 -2.10 10.47 -3.93
N ALA A 109 -1.56 11.65 -4.27
CA ALA A 109 -0.23 12.05 -3.81
C ALA A 109 -0.16 12.32 -2.29
N LEU A 110 -1.25 12.77 -1.67
CA LEU A 110 -1.33 12.96 -0.21
C LEU A 110 -1.58 11.64 0.54
N GLU A 111 -2.33 10.72 -0.06
CA GLU A 111 -2.70 9.43 0.55
C GLU A 111 -1.69 8.32 0.26
N ASP A 112 -1.03 8.32 -0.90
CA ASP A 112 0.04 7.39 -1.20
C ASP A 112 1.27 7.81 -0.37
N SER A 113 1.67 6.90 0.52
CA SER A 113 2.78 6.94 1.47
C SER A 113 4.18 7.22 0.90
N ARG A 114 4.29 7.63 -0.38
CA ARG A 114 5.53 8.23 -0.91
C ARG A 114 5.71 9.70 -0.50
N PHE A 115 4.62 10.40 -0.19
CA PHE A 115 4.63 11.77 0.37
C PHE A 115 3.61 11.97 1.50
N GLY A 116 2.88 10.90 1.88
CA GLY A 116 1.95 10.89 3.01
C GLY A 116 2.66 10.82 4.37
N ASP A 117 1.85 10.81 5.43
CA ASP A 117 2.27 10.80 6.83
C ASP A 117 3.37 9.74 7.11
N HIS A 118 4.51 10.19 7.65
CA HIS A 118 5.71 9.38 7.89
C HIS A 118 5.76 8.80 9.31
N VAL A 119 4.68 8.91 10.06
CA VAL A 119 4.59 8.47 11.46
C VAL A 119 5.09 7.04 11.68
N ASP A 120 4.78 6.08 10.80
CA ASP A 120 5.28 4.70 10.92
C ASP A 120 6.81 4.61 10.80
N ILE A 121 7.40 5.42 9.92
CA ILE A 121 8.85 5.48 9.70
C ILE A 121 9.53 6.18 10.88
N ASP A 122 8.97 7.31 11.32
CA ASP A 122 9.51 8.08 12.44
C ASP A 122 9.45 7.30 13.76
N VAL A 123 8.34 6.60 14.01
CA VAL A 123 8.21 5.71 15.17
C VAL A 123 9.18 4.54 15.06
N ALA A 124 9.40 3.99 13.86
CA ALA A 124 10.36 2.92 13.68
C ALA A 124 11.80 3.38 14.02
N ILE A 125 12.22 4.54 13.51
CA ILE A 125 13.53 5.14 13.79
C ILE A 125 13.66 5.45 15.29
N THR A 126 12.62 6.02 15.90
CA THR A 126 12.60 6.36 17.33
C THR A 126 12.71 5.12 18.20
N THR A 127 11.96 4.06 17.87
CA THR A 127 11.96 2.79 18.62
C THR A 127 13.32 2.11 18.56
N GLU A 128 13.98 2.11 17.39
CA GLU A 128 15.33 1.59 17.23
C GLU A 128 16.34 2.38 18.08
N HIS A 129 16.31 3.71 18.04
CA HIS A 129 17.19 4.53 18.87
C HIS A 129 16.98 4.29 20.37
N MET A 130 15.73 4.11 20.82
CA MET A 130 15.43 3.74 22.20
C MET A 130 15.96 2.36 22.56
N ALA A 131 15.85 1.38 21.66
CA ALA A 131 16.38 0.03 21.87
C ALA A 131 17.92 0.04 21.98
N LEU A 132 18.61 0.79 21.12
CA LEU A 132 20.05 0.96 21.17
C LEU A 132 20.50 1.66 22.46
N ALA A 133 19.80 2.71 22.88
CA ALA A 133 20.09 3.40 24.14
C ALA A 133 19.87 2.49 25.36
N ALA A 134 18.81 1.68 25.35
CA ALA A 134 18.56 0.71 26.40
C ALA A 134 19.67 -0.35 26.47
N ALA A 135 20.15 -0.84 25.32
CA ALA A 135 21.24 -1.79 25.27
C ALA A 135 22.56 -1.22 25.84
N ASP A 136 22.86 0.05 25.58
CA ASP A 136 24.05 0.73 26.14
C ASP A 136 23.98 0.84 27.68
N LEU A 137 22.76 0.92 28.23
CA LEU A 137 22.50 0.90 29.67
C LEU A 137 22.44 -0.51 30.28
N GLY A 138 22.70 -1.56 29.49
CA GLY A 138 22.63 -2.95 29.92
C GLY A 138 21.20 -3.48 30.11
N LEU A 139 20.20 -2.80 29.54
CA LEU A 139 18.80 -3.23 29.53
C LEU A 139 18.50 -4.05 28.27
N GLY A 140 17.63 -5.05 28.43
CA GLY A 140 17.02 -5.79 27.33
C GLY A 140 15.74 -5.11 26.86
N THR A 141 15.53 -5.13 25.54
CA THR A 141 14.28 -4.66 24.91
C THR A 141 13.76 -5.67 23.89
N CYS A 142 12.46 -5.61 23.59
CA CYS A 142 11.84 -6.42 22.54
C CYS A 142 10.87 -5.56 21.73
N TRP A 143 11.09 -5.42 20.43
CA TRP A 143 10.12 -4.71 19.59
C TRP A 143 8.91 -5.61 19.32
N VAL A 144 7.73 -5.20 19.81
CA VAL A 144 6.48 -5.94 19.60
C VAL A 144 5.53 -5.15 18.69
N CYS A 145 5.31 -5.67 17.48
CA CYS A 145 4.24 -5.22 16.56
C CYS A 145 3.03 -6.16 16.54
N ALA A 146 3.13 -7.33 17.18
CA ALA A 146 2.07 -8.34 17.21
C ALA A 146 1.18 -8.15 18.45
N PHE A 147 0.31 -7.15 18.44
CA PHE A 147 -0.62 -6.85 19.53
C PHE A 147 -1.95 -6.31 19.01
N ASP A 148 -2.96 -6.23 19.88
CA ASP A 148 -4.25 -5.61 19.57
C ASP A 148 -4.18 -4.10 19.84
N ALA A 149 -3.90 -3.32 18.78
CA ALA A 149 -3.77 -1.88 18.88
C ALA A 149 -5.02 -1.17 19.38
N LYS A 150 -6.23 -1.67 19.05
CA LYS A 150 -7.49 -1.07 19.53
C LYS A 150 -7.66 -1.27 21.03
N ARG A 151 -7.32 -2.47 21.50
CA ARG A 151 -7.37 -2.79 22.92
C ARG A 151 -6.32 -1.99 23.70
N CYS A 152 -5.11 -1.80 23.15
CA CYS A 152 -4.09 -0.93 23.75
C CYS A 152 -4.56 0.53 23.80
N HIS A 153 -5.12 1.06 22.72
CA HIS A 153 -5.65 2.42 22.64
C HIS A 153 -6.72 2.67 23.70
N ALA A 154 -7.70 1.76 23.83
CA ALA A 154 -8.75 1.83 24.84
C ALA A 154 -8.21 1.71 26.28
N ASN A 155 -7.30 0.77 26.53
CA ASN A 155 -6.74 0.55 27.87
C ASN A 155 -5.84 1.70 28.34
N LEU A 156 -5.18 2.40 27.41
CA LEU A 156 -4.31 3.53 27.69
C LEU A 156 -5.05 4.88 27.62
N GLU A 157 -6.37 4.86 27.39
CA GLU A 157 -7.22 6.05 27.28
C GLU A 157 -6.66 7.10 26.31
N LEU A 158 -6.13 6.64 25.17
CA LEU A 158 -5.49 7.52 24.20
C LEU A 158 -6.52 8.33 23.41
N PRO A 159 -6.20 9.57 22.99
CA PRO A 159 -7.06 10.34 22.10
C PRO A 159 -7.16 9.68 20.71
N ASP A 160 -8.29 9.88 20.02
CA ASP A 160 -8.54 9.33 18.67
C ASP A 160 -7.53 9.77 17.61
N SER A 161 -6.78 10.84 17.88
CA SER A 161 -5.72 11.36 17.02
C SER A 161 -4.41 10.56 17.11
N LEU A 162 -4.28 9.61 18.04
CA LEU A 162 -3.05 8.82 18.24
C LEU A 162 -3.31 7.35 17.92
N GLU A 163 -2.33 6.74 17.27
CA GLU A 163 -2.31 5.31 16.97
C GLU A 163 -1.17 4.63 17.74
N VAL A 164 -1.43 3.42 18.27
CA VAL A 164 -0.40 2.61 18.92
C VAL A 164 0.27 1.76 17.85
N ILE A 165 1.51 2.10 17.51
CA ILE A 165 2.26 1.48 16.39
C ILE A 165 3.18 0.36 16.86
N ALA A 166 3.87 0.54 17.99
CA ALA A 166 4.79 -0.43 18.56
C ALA A 166 4.73 -0.42 20.08
N LEU A 167 4.96 -1.57 20.70
CA LEU A 167 5.25 -1.69 22.12
C LEU A 167 6.72 -2.08 22.28
N LEU A 168 7.41 -1.40 23.20
CA LEU A 168 8.82 -1.68 23.53
C LEU A 168 8.92 -1.98 25.04
N PRO A 169 8.75 -3.24 25.46
CA PRO A 169 9.08 -3.65 26.82
C PRO A 169 10.57 -3.44 27.06
N VAL A 170 10.91 -2.93 28.24
CA VAL A 170 12.28 -2.66 28.67
C VAL A 170 12.47 -3.26 30.06
N GLY A 171 13.58 -3.97 30.29
CA GLY A 171 13.89 -4.55 31.59
C GLY A 171 15.29 -5.15 31.65
N TYR A 172 15.63 -5.73 32.80
CA TYR A 172 16.87 -6.49 32.95
C TYR A 172 16.66 -7.91 32.39
N PRO A 173 17.51 -8.39 31.47
CA PRO A 173 17.40 -9.75 30.95
C PRO A 173 17.67 -10.76 32.07
N GLU A 174 16.96 -11.89 32.01
CA GLU A 174 17.20 -13.01 32.93
C GLU A 174 18.54 -13.66 32.57
N SER A 175 19.40 -13.85 33.59
CA SER A 175 20.77 -14.35 33.47
C SER A 175 20.85 -15.85 33.23
#